data_AF-A0A9N8ZYN8-F1
#
_entry.id   AF-A0A9N8ZYN8-F1
#
_cell.length_a   1.000
_cell.length_b   1.000
_cell.length_c   1.000
_cell.angle_alpha   90.00
_cell.angle_beta   90.00
_cell.angle_gamma   90.00
#
_symmetry.space_group_name_H-M   'P 1'
#
loop_
_entity.id
_entity.type
_entity.pdbx_description
1 polymer ?
#
loop_
_entity_poly.entity_id
_entity_poly.type
_entity_poly.pdbx_seq_one_letter_code
_entity_poly.pdbx_strand_id
1 'polypeptide(L)'
;MTETRNNNWPPCYPIIYHNIQADILDGDSRRMTEQSYKLWLFYVVTLFFNLVAVVVTSVSRNDGISIIGQILIAVLYLLAWPLFDFFCRHRSLYQAFKHNNQNRFRWFFLNTFLDIVFGSFIGLGWFYGGGGGVIAMSDNFKNERIVAGVFCAICVALVLIQVTLHIILFRKVYAHFKTHDDWTLLPGQKNKSSKEQARV
;
A
#
# COMPACT_ATOMS: atom_id res chain seq x y z
N MET A 1 -26.95 -24.58 -10.51
CA MET A 1 -25.58 -25.12 -10.51
C MET A 1 -24.65 -23.96 -10.22
N THR A 2 -24.10 -23.89 -9.01
CA THR A 2 -23.05 -22.90 -8.69
C THR A 2 -21.80 -23.29 -9.46
N GLU A 3 -21.44 -22.55 -10.52
CA GLU A 3 -20.11 -22.68 -11.13
C GLU A 3 -19.07 -22.47 -10.03
N THR A 4 -18.36 -23.53 -9.66
CA THR A 4 -17.19 -23.44 -8.80
C THR A 4 -16.09 -22.75 -9.59
N ARG A 5 -15.99 -21.43 -9.44
CA ARG A 5 -14.90 -20.62 -9.95
C ARG A 5 -13.57 -21.13 -9.36
N ASN A 6 -12.73 -21.76 -10.18
CA ASN A 6 -11.46 -22.34 -9.77
C ASN A 6 -10.46 -21.26 -9.34
N ASN A 7 -9.85 -21.41 -8.15
CA ASN A 7 -8.80 -20.52 -7.65
C ASN A 7 -7.68 -20.32 -8.68
N ASN A 8 -7.22 -19.08 -8.89
CA ASN A 8 -6.20 -18.75 -9.89
C ASN A 8 -4.98 -18.00 -9.33
N TRP A 9 -4.97 -17.63 -8.05
CA TRP A 9 -3.99 -16.69 -7.49
C TRP A 9 -3.60 -17.03 -6.04
N PRO A 10 -2.32 -16.85 -5.64
CA PRO A 10 -1.15 -16.50 -6.45
C PRO A 10 -0.75 -17.61 -7.46
N PRO A 11 -0.04 -17.29 -8.56
CA PRO A 11 0.26 -18.25 -9.64
C PRO A 11 1.06 -19.47 -9.19
N CYS A 12 1.89 -19.31 -8.15
CA CYS A 12 2.67 -20.39 -7.56
C CYS A 12 1.86 -21.27 -6.58
N TYR A 13 0.76 -20.76 -6.02
CA TYR A 13 -0.09 -21.50 -5.09
C TYR A 13 -1.51 -20.91 -5.11
N PRO A 14 -2.41 -21.42 -5.96
CA PRO A 14 -3.73 -20.82 -6.19
C PRO A 14 -4.67 -21.04 -4.99
N ILE A 15 -4.67 -20.10 -4.05
CA ILE A 15 -5.49 -20.12 -2.82
C ILE A 15 -6.82 -19.37 -3.03
N ILE A 16 -6.82 -18.36 -3.91
CA ILE A 16 -7.91 -17.41 -4.06
C ILE A 16 -8.30 -17.30 -5.54
N TYR A 17 -9.60 -17.25 -5.82
CA TYR A 17 -10.08 -16.80 -7.12
C TYR A 17 -9.92 -15.28 -7.24
N HIS A 18 -9.02 -14.83 -8.12
CA HIS A 18 -8.79 -13.41 -8.38
C HIS A 18 -8.93 -13.11 -9.88
N ASN A 19 -10.14 -12.74 -10.30
CA ASN A 19 -10.40 -12.31 -11.67
C ASN A 19 -11.13 -10.97 -11.68
N ILE A 20 -10.35 -9.88 -11.66
CA ILE A 20 -10.87 -8.51 -11.69
C ILE A 20 -11.76 -8.28 -12.91
N GLN A 21 -11.44 -8.95 -14.02
CA GLN A 21 -12.07 -8.77 -15.32
C GLN A 21 -13.48 -9.33 -15.39
N ALA A 22 -13.70 -10.42 -14.66
CA ALA A 22 -14.97 -11.13 -14.63
C ALA A 22 -15.84 -10.78 -13.40
N ASP A 23 -15.30 -10.04 -12.42
CA ASP A 23 -16.01 -9.69 -11.18
C ASP A 23 -16.46 -8.22 -11.11
N ILE A 24 -15.80 -7.33 -11.85
CA ILE A 24 -16.12 -5.90 -11.87
C ILE A 24 -16.65 -5.53 -13.25
N LEU A 25 -17.94 -5.20 -13.31
CA LEU A 25 -18.67 -4.90 -14.54
C LEU A 25 -18.31 -3.51 -15.11
N ASP A 26 -17.99 -2.55 -14.25
CA ASP A 26 -17.63 -1.20 -14.66
C ASP A 26 -16.14 -1.09 -15.05
N GLY A 27 -15.88 -0.55 -16.25
CA GLY A 27 -14.55 -0.51 -16.86
C GLY A 27 -13.56 0.37 -16.09
N ASP A 28 -14.02 1.47 -15.51
CA ASP A 28 -13.16 2.38 -14.75
C ASP A 28 -12.88 1.83 -13.34
N SER A 29 -13.88 1.26 -12.67
CA SER A 29 -13.72 0.53 -11.41
C SER A 29 -12.73 -0.64 -11.52
N ARG A 30 -12.78 -1.36 -12.65
CA ARG A 30 -11.82 -2.43 -12.98
C ARG A 30 -10.40 -1.90 -13.11
N ARG A 31 -10.20 -0.81 -13.85
CA ARG A 31 -8.88 -0.16 -14.00
C ARG A 31 -8.32 0.31 -12.65
N MET A 32 -9.15 0.86 -11.76
CA MET A 32 -8.72 1.27 -10.42
C MET A 32 -8.28 0.06 -9.57
N THR A 33 -9.00 -1.06 -9.67
CA THR A 33 -8.66 -2.29 -8.95
C THR A 33 -7.38 -2.94 -9.48
N GLU A 34 -7.19 -2.94 -10.80
CA GLU A 34 -5.94 -3.39 -11.44
C GLU A 34 -4.75 -2.49 -11.04
N GLN A 35 -4.95 -1.16 -10.99
CA GLN A 35 -3.94 -0.22 -10.50
C GLN A 35 -3.60 -0.49 -9.03
N SER A 36 -4.59 -0.78 -8.19
CA SER A 36 -4.40 -1.16 -6.78
C SER A 36 -3.55 -2.42 -6.63
N TYR A 37 -3.75 -3.43 -7.48
CA TYR A 37 -2.97 -4.66 -7.47
C TYR A 37 -1.51 -4.42 -7.93
N LYS A 38 -1.31 -3.65 -9.00
CA LYS A 38 0.04 -3.27 -9.47
C LYS A 38 0.79 -2.46 -8.41
N LEU A 39 0.07 -1.60 -7.67
CA LEU A 39 0.64 -0.81 -6.59
C LEU A 39 1.12 -1.68 -5.42
N TRP A 40 0.38 -2.73 -5.10
CA TRP A 40 0.79 -3.72 -4.12
C TRP A 40 2.08 -4.46 -4.55
N LEU A 41 2.17 -4.89 -5.82
CA LEU A 41 3.40 -5.50 -6.36
C LEU A 41 4.59 -4.53 -6.28
N PHE A 42 4.38 -3.27 -6.66
CA PHE A 42 5.40 -2.23 -6.52
C PHE A 42 5.82 -2.00 -5.07
N TYR A 43 4.91 -2.24 -4.11
CA TYR A 43 5.23 -2.18 -2.69
C TYR A 43 6.23 -3.24 -2.27
N VAL A 44 6.00 -4.48 -2.69
CA VAL A 44 6.92 -5.60 -2.42
C VAL A 44 8.30 -5.28 -2.96
N VAL A 45 8.38 -4.75 -4.20
CA VAL A 45 9.66 -4.33 -4.80
C VAL A 45 10.32 -3.21 -3.99
N THR A 46 9.56 -2.19 -3.58
CA THR A 46 10.07 -1.07 -2.78
C THR A 46 10.66 -1.56 -1.45
N LEU A 47 9.96 -2.45 -0.75
CA LEU A 47 10.41 -3.02 0.52
C LEU A 47 11.59 -3.98 0.35
N PHE A 48 11.69 -4.67 -0.78
CA PHE A 48 12.86 -5.48 -1.10
C PHE A 48 14.10 -4.59 -1.27
N PHE A 49 14.00 -3.48 -2.02
CA PHE A 49 15.08 -2.51 -2.13
C PHE A 49 15.42 -1.85 -0.79
N ASN A 50 14.42 -1.61 0.07
CA ASN A 50 14.66 -1.16 1.44
C ASN A 50 15.51 -2.17 2.23
N LEU A 51 15.18 -3.46 2.17
CA LEU A 51 15.97 -4.51 2.82
C LEU A 51 17.42 -4.52 2.30
N VAL A 52 17.62 -4.46 0.98
CA VAL A 52 18.97 -4.40 0.38
C VAL A 52 19.73 -3.17 0.87
N ALA A 53 19.08 -1.99 0.86
CA ALA A 53 19.70 -0.75 1.32
C ALA A 53 20.13 -0.81 2.80
N VAL A 54 19.29 -1.42 3.64
CA VAL A 54 19.61 -1.66 5.06
C VAL A 54 20.79 -2.62 5.17
N VAL A 55 20.78 -3.77 4.49
CA VAL A 55 21.88 -4.75 4.54
C VAL A 55 23.20 -4.13 4.11
N VAL A 56 23.24 -3.42 2.97
CA VAL A 56 24.46 -2.78 2.45
C VAL A 56 24.97 -1.71 3.42
N THR A 57 24.06 -0.91 3.98
CA THR A 57 24.40 0.13 4.98
C THR A 57 24.96 -0.49 6.27
N SER A 58 24.33 -1.56 6.74
CA SER A 58 24.71 -2.29 7.94
C SER A 58 26.11 -2.92 7.79
N VAL A 59 26.39 -3.59 6.67
CA VAL A 59 27.71 -4.15 6.39
C VAL A 59 28.79 -3.06 6.31
N SER A 60 28.46 -1.90 5.74
CA SER A 60 29.39 -0.77 5.60
C SER A 60 29.72 -0.08 6.94
N ARG A 61 28.88 -0.27 7.97
CA ARG A 61 29.05 0.32 9.31
C ARG A 61 29.91 -0.51 10.26
N ASN A 62 29.93 -1.83 10.09
CA ASN A 62 30.67 -2.78 10.94
C ASN A 62 30.28 -2.76 12.45
N ASP A 63 29.11 -2.23 12.80
CA ASP A 63 28.58 -2.18 14.17
C ASP A 63 27.72 -3.42 14.50
N GLY A 64 28.36 -4.51 14.92
CA GLY A 64 27.79 -5.87 14.97
C GLY A 64 26.41 -6.06 15.63
N ILE A 65 26.11 -5.41 16.76
CA ILE A 65 24.88 -5.67 17.54
C ILE A 65 23.68 -4.89 16.97
N SER A 66 23.90 -3.69 16.43
CA SER A 66 22.81 -2.90 15.83
C SER A 66 22.38 -3.50 14.49
N ILE A 67 23.31 -4.07 13.70
CA ILE A 67 23.07 -4.63 12.36
C ILE A 67 21.94 -5.68 12.34
N ILE A 68 21.97 -6.66 13.24
CA ILE A 68 21.00 -7.77 13.23
C ILE A 68 19.58 -7.24 13.48
N GLY A 69 19.43 -6.34 14.45
CA GLY A 69 18.14 -5.71 14.74
C GLY A 69 17.57 -4.96 13.54
N GLN A 70 18.43 -4.25 12.79
CA GLN A 70 18.01 -3.48 11.61
C GLN A 70 17.49 -4.36 10.48
N ILE A 71 18.21 -5.45 10.21
CA ILE A 71 17.84 -6.41 9.17
C ILE A 71 16.55 -7.13 9.54
N LEU A 72 16.40 -7.56 10.80
CA LEU A 72 15.18 -8.22 11.26
C LEU A 72 13.93 -7.33 11.11
N ILE A 73 14.05 -6.04 11.44
CA ILE A 73 12.97 -5.08 11.26
C ILE A 73 12.65 -4.87 9.77
N ALA A 74 13.67 -4.76 8.90
CA ALA A 74 13.46 -4.63 7.46
C ALA A 74 12.81 -5.87 6.83
N VAL A 75 13.18 -7.07 7.27
CA VAL A 75 12.54 -8.33 6.87
C VAL A 75 11.09 -8.37 7.36
N LEU A 76 10.82 -7.94 8.60
CA LEU A 76 9.47 -7.85 9.13
C LEU A 76 8.61 -6.92 8.28
N TYR A 77 9.13 -5.76 7.85
CA TYR A 77 8.41 -4.87 6.94
C TYR A 77 8.12 -5.53 5.61
N LEU A 78 9.10 -6.20 5.00
CA LEU A 78 8.94 -6.88 3.72
C LEU A 78 7.88 -7.99 3.75
N LEU A 79 7.73 -8.70 4.87
CA LEU A 79 6.78 -9.81 4.98
C LEU A 79 5.41 -9.34 5.48
N ALA A 80 5.37 -8.60 6.59
CA ALA A 80 4.11 -8.26 7.26
C ALA A 80 3.34 -7.17 6.50
N TRP A 81 4.02 -6.14 6.00
CA TRP A 81 3.34 -4.98 5.44
C TRP A 81 2.63 -5.27 4.11
N PRO A 82 3.25 -5.94 3.12
CA PRO A 82 2.53 -6.32 1.90
C PRO A 82 1.36 -7.26 2.16
N LEU A 83 1.48 -8.19 3.11
CA LEU A 83 0.37 -9.07 3.47
C LEU A 83 -0.79 -8.24 4.05
N PHE A 84 -0.50 -7.37 5.01
CA PHE A 84 -1.49 -6.45 5.57
C PHE A 84 -2.14 -5.59 4.46
N ASP A 85 -1.34 -4.97 3.60
CA ASP A 85 -1.82 -4.12 2.50
C ASP A 85 -2.75 -4.89 1.55
N PHE A 86 -2.38 -6.11 1.17
CA PHE A 86 -3.20 -6.95 0.30
C PHE A 86 -4.55 -7.30 0.95
N PHE A 87 -4.52 -7.79 2.19
CA PHE A 87 -5.72 -8.26 2.87
C PHE A 87 -6.63 -7.13 3.32
N CYS A 88 -6.08 -5.98 3.71
CA CYS A 88 -6.85 -4.87 4.27
C CYS A 88 -7.21 -3.83 3.21
N ARG A 89 -6.26 -3.37 2.38
CA ARG A 89 -6.51 -2.32 1.36
C ARG A 89 -7.02 -2.91 0.06
N HIS A 90 -6.26 -3.81 -0.56
CA HIS A 90 -6.62 -4.31 -1.90
C HIS A 90 -7.95 -5.09 -1.87
N ARG A 91 -8.09 -6.01 -0.90
CA ARG A 91 -9.32 -6.80 -0.75
C ARG A 91 -10.54 -5.94 -0.39
N SER A 92 -10.39 -4.90 0.44
CA SER A 92 -11.51 -4.01 0.75
C SER A 92 -11.96 -3.24 -0.49
N LEU A 93 -11.03 -2.74 -1.31
CA LEU A 93 -11.35 -2.09 -2.58
C LEU A 93 -12.07 -3.03 -3.55
N TYR A 94 -11.55 -4.26 -3.71
CA TYR A 94 -12.17 -5.28 -4.55
C TYR A 94 -13.61 -5.57 -4.13
N GLN A 95 -13.84 -5.76 -2.82
CA GLN A 95 -15.17 -6.01 -2.28
C GLN A 95 -16.08 -4.77 -2.37
N ALA A 96 -15.51 -3.57 -2.27
CA ALA A 96 -16.25 -2.33 -2.41
C ALA A 96 -16.85 -2.20 -3.81
N PHE A 97 -16.05 -2.41 -4.86
CA PHE A 97 -16.52 -2.38 -6.25
C PHE A 97 -17.43 -3.56 -6.59
N LYS A 98 -17.13 -4.78 -6.10
CA LYS A 98 -17.94 -5.96 -6.39
C LYS A 98 -19.35 -5.91 -5.81
N HIS A 99 -19.49 -5.39 -4.58
CA HIS A 99 -20.77 -5.37 -3.87
C HIS A 99 -21.39 -3.98 -3.73
N ASN A 100 -20.81 -2.98 -4.39
CA ASN A 100 -21.18 -1.56 -4.26
C ASN A 100 -21.37 -1.11 -2.81
N ASN A 101 -20.44 -1.49 -1.93
CA ASN A 101 -20.59 -1.33 -0.48
C ASN A 101 -19.76 -0.15 0.06
N GLN A 102 -20.45 0.90 0.48
CA GLN A 102 -19.88 2.11 1.08
C GLN A 102 -18.96 1.83 2.29
N ASN A 103 -19.29 0.88 3.17
CA ASN A 103 -18.46 0.57 4.33
C ASN A 103 -17.10 0.00 3.92
N ARG A 104 -17.05 -0.76 2.82
CA ARG A 104 -15.79 -1.29 2.27
C ARG A 104 -14.94 -0.17 1.67
N PHE A 105 -15.55 0.83 1.03
CA PHE A 105 -14.83 2.04 0.59
C PHE A 105 -14.22 2.81 1.77
N ARG A 106 -14.95 2.97 2.89
CA ARG A 106 -14.41 3.62 4.11
C ARG A 106 -13.16 2.90 4.63
N TRP A 107 -13.21 1.57 4.72
CA TRP A 107 -12.07 0.75 5.11
C TRP A 107 -10.89 0.89 4.13
N PHE A 108 -11.15 0.97 2.82
CA PHE A 108 -10.11 1.22 1.84
C PHE A 108 -9.40 2.57 2.08
N PHE A 109 -10.15 3.65 2.32
CA PHE A 109 -9.56 4.97 2.55
C PHE A 109 -8.70 5.00 3.82
N LEU A 110 -9.17 4.37 4.91
CA LEU A 110 -8.41 4.28 6.16
C LEU A 110 -7.08 3.53 5.96
N ASN A 111 -7.11 2.37 5.31
CA ASN A 111 -5.89 1.58 5.08
C ASN A 111 -4.93 2.29 4.13
N THR A 112 -5.44 2.90 3.05
CA THR A 112 -4.60 3.68 2.12
C THR A 112 -3.91 4.86 2.81
N PHE A 113 -4.59 5.49 3.78
CA PHE A 113 -3.96 6.53 4.60
C PHE A 113 -2.83 5.98 5.47
N LEU A 114 -3.02 4.81 6.11
CA LEU A 114 -1.97 4.14 6.87
C LEU A 114 -0.76 3.77 5.99
N ASP A 115 -0.99 3.34 4.74
CA ASP A 115 0.11 3.06 3.80
C ASP A 115 0.91 4.31 3.44
N ILE A 116 0.26 5.45 3.25
CA ILE A 116 0.92 6.73 2.98
C ILE A 116 1.78 7.15 4.19
N VAL A 117 1.23 7.01 5.39
CA VAL A 117 1.94 7.33 6.64
C VAL A 117 3.15 6.42 6.83
N PHE A 118 2.97 5.11 6.66
CA PHE A 118 4.07 4.15 6.77
C PHE A 118 5.14 4.34 5.70
N GLY A 119 4.75 4.57 4.44
CA GLY A 119 5.67 4.92 3.37
C GLY A 119 6.49 6.18 3.71
N SER A 120 5.84 7.21 4.25
CA SER A 120 6.52 8.43 4.71
C SER A 120 7.52 8.15 5.83
N PHE A 121 7.19 7.27 6.78
CA PHE A 121 8.10 6.85 7.85
C PHE A 121 9.34 6.11 7.32
N ILE A 122 9.16 5.15 6.40
CA ILE A 122 10.28 4.45 5.74
C ILE A 122 11.14 5.44 4.95
N GLY A 123 10.51 6.33 4.20
CA GLY A 123 11.19 7.33 3.37
C GLY A 123 12.04 8.28 4.20
N LEU A 124 11.55 8.73 5.35
CA LEU A 124 12.32 9.58 6.27
C LEU A 124 13.42 8.79 6.99
N GLY A 125 13.16 7.53 7.35
CA GLY A 125 14.09 6.71 8.14
C GLY A 125 14.06 7.05 9.63
N TRP A 126 12.91 7.49 10.16
CA TRP A 126 12.76 7.95 11.55
C TRP A 126 12.97 6.83 12.59
N PHE A 127 12.63 5.60 12.25
CA PHE A 127 13.02 4.45 13.07
C PHE A 127 14.49 4.14 12.80
N TYR A 128 15.35 4.43 13.78
CA TYR A 128 16.80 4.21 13.84
C TYR A 128 17.30 2.78 13.50
N GLY A 129 16.45 1.90 12.97
CA GLY A 129 16.88 0.58 12.60
C GLY A 129 16.00 -0.20 11.66
N GLY A 130 15.71 0.29 10.45
CA GLY A 130 15.09 -0.57 9.44
C GLY A 130 14.69 0.10 8.12
N GLY A 131 14.85 1.42 8.02
CA GLY A 131 14.60 2.17 6.79
C GLY A 131 15.89 2.63 6.12
N GLY A 132 16.06 2.32 4.83
CA GLY A 132 17.07 2.92 3.95
C GLY A 132 16.69 4.34 3.51
N GLY A 133 16.04 5.11 4.39
CA GLY A 133 15.47 6.43 4.11
C GLY A 133 16.50 7.55 4.02
N VAL A 134 16.01 8.79 3.92
CA VAL A 134 16.82 10.01 3.68
C VAL A 134 17.89 10.22 4.75
N ILE A 135 17.60 9.90 6.02
CA ILE A 135 18.58 10.01 7.11
C ILE A 135 19.75 9.05 6.89
N ALA A 136 19.47 7.78 6.58
CA ALA A 136 20.49 6.76 6.33
C ALA A 136 21.30 7.09 5.05
N MET A 137 20.62 7.56 4.01
CA MET A 137 21.24 8.05 2.78
C MET A 137 22.26 9.16 3.08
N SER A 138 21.84 10.18 3.83
CA SER A 138 22.67 11.34 4.17
C SER A 138 23.88 10.96 5.01
N ASP A 139 23.70 10.06 5.98
CA ASP A 139 24.80 9.54 6.80
C ASP A 139 25.82 8.74 5.97
N ASN A 140 25.34 7.89 5.05
CA ASN A 140 26.23 7.12 4.19
C ASN A 140 27.09 8.01 3.28
N PHE A 141 26.51 9.05 2.68
CA PHE A 141 27.27 9.99 1.85
C PHE A 141 28.29 10.82 2.66
N LYS A 142 27.96 11.19 3.90
CA LYS A 142 28.90 11.91 4.79
C LYS A 142 30.12 11.08 5.17
N ASN A 143 29.95 9.77 5.33
CA ASN A 143 31.02 8.85 5.71
C ASN A 143 31.70 8.17 4.51
N GLU A 144 31.60 8.76 3.31
CA GLU A 144 32.19 8.25 2.05
C GLU A 144 31.75 6.82 1.66
N ARG A 145 30.63 6.34 2.21
CA ARG A 145 30.02 5.04 1.87
C ARG A 145 29.12 5.18 0.64
N ILE A 146 29.76 5.41 -0.51
CA ILE A 146 29.06 5.76 -1.77
C ILE A 146 28.06 4.66 -2.18
N VAL A 147 28.46 3.39 -2.13
CA VAL A 147 27.61 2.26 -2.54
C VAL A 147 26.34 2.21 -1.70
N ALA A 148 26.47 2.28 -0.37
CA ALA A 148 25.33 2.30 0.55
C ALA A 148 24.43 3.52 0.33
N GLY A 149 25.04 4.69 0.09
CA GLY A 149 24.32 5.93 -0.23
C GLY A 149 23.45 5.80 -1.49
N VAL A 150 23.97 5.19 -2.56
CA VAL A 150 23.23 4.97 -3.83
C VAL A 150 22.03 4.04 -3.61
N PHE A 151 22.18 2.93 -2.88
CA PHE A 151 21.06 2.04 -2.59
C PHE A 151 19.98 2.73 -1.74
N CYS A 152 20.37 3.54 -0.76
CA CYS A 152 19.42 4.36 0.00
C CYS A 152 18.72 5.40 -0.88
N ALA A 153 19.42 6.03 -1.83
CA ALA A 153 18.81 6.99 -2.77
C ALA A 153 17.75 6.32 -3.67
N ILE A 154 18.05 5.13 -4.19
CA ILE A 154 17.08 4.33 -4.96
C ILE A 154 15.87 3.99 -4.08
N CYS A 155 16.10 3.55 -2.84
CA CYS A 155 15.03 3.26 -1.90
C CYS A 155 14.12 4.48 -1.65
N VAL A 156 14.71 5.65 -1.39
CA VAL A 156 13.96 6.90 -1.19
C VAL A 156 13.14 7.25 -2.44
N ALA A 157 13.72 7.14 -3.63
CA ALA A 157 13.01 7.42 -4.88
C ALA A 157 11.81 6.48 -5.07
N LEU A 158 11.99 5.17 -4.84
CA LEU A 158 10.92 4.18 -4.91
C LEU A 158 9.81 4.48 -3.89
N VAL A 159 10.15 4.85 -2.65
CA VAL A 159 9.18 5.23 -1.63
C VAL A 159 8.39 6.49 -2.00
N LEU A 160 9.05 7.50 -2.57
CA LEU A 160 8.38 8.72 -3.04
C LEU A 160 7.38 8.43 -4.17
N ILE A 161 7.79 7.61 -5.15
CA ILE A 161 6.91 7.13 -6.21
C ILE A 161 5.73 6.35 -5.60
N GLN A 162 6.01 5.47 -4.64
CA GLN A 162 5.01 4.64 -3.97
C GLN A 162 3.95 5.48 -3.27
N VAL A 163 4.36 6.45 -2.45
CA VAL A 163 3.44 7.36 -1.75
C VAL A 163 2.63 8.19 -2.75
N THR A 164 3.26 8.68 -3.81
CA THR A 164 2.57 9.45 -4.86
C THR A 164 1.48 8.63 -5.55
N LEU A 165 1.78 7.38 -5.90
CA LEU A 165 0.81 6.49 -6.53
C LEU A 165 -0.35 6.14 -5.60
N HIS A 166 -0.11 5.97 -4.29
CA HIS A 166 -1.19 5.81 -3.30
C HIS A 166 -2.10 7.04 -3.26
N ILE A 167 -1.54 8.25 -3.28
CA ILE A 167 -2.33 9.49 -3.32
C ILE A 167 -3.16 9.58 -4.61
N ILE A 168 -2.58 9.24 -5.76
CA ILE A 168 -3.30 9.25 -7.05
C ILE A 168 -4.47 8.26 -7.01
N LEU A 169 -4.24 7.03 -6.55
CA LEU A 169 -5.29 6.02 -6.44
C LEU A 169 -6.37 6.45 -5.44
N PHE A 170 -5.97 6.98 -4.29
CA PHE A 170 -6.90 7.53 -3.29
C PHE A 170 -7.81 8.59 -3.91
N ARG A 171 -7.26 9.54 -4.66
CA ARG A 171 -8.03 10.60 -5.32
C ARG A 171 -9.00 10.05 -6.36
N LYS A 172 -8.59 9.07 -7.16
CA LYS A 172 -9.46 8.43 -8.17
C LYS A 172 -10.64 7.72 -7.53
N VAL A 173 -10.38 6.90 -6.50
CA VAL A 173 -11.44 6.17 -5.79
C VAL A 173 -12.33 7.15 -5.02
N TYR A 174 -11.79 8.23 -4.46
CA TYR A 174 -12.58 9.27 -3.81
C TYR A 174 -13.49 10.03 -4.78
N ALA A 175 -13.01 10.32 -6.00
CA ALA A 175 -13.84 10.93 -7.04
C ALA A 175 -15.02 10.01 -7.41
N HIS A 176 -14.78 8.71 -7.57
CA HIS A 176 -15.84 7.72 -7.80
C HIS A 176 -16.78 7.58 -6.59
N PHE A 177 -16.26 7.63 -5.37
CA PHE A 177 -17.10 7.60 -4.16
C PHE A 177 -18.05 8.80 -4.09
N LYS A 178 -17.61 9.98 -4.54
CA LYS A 178 -18.40 11.21 -4.54
C LYS A 178 -19.47 11.28 -5.63
N THR A 179 -19.45 10.42 -6.65
CA THR A 179 -20.55 10.38 -7.62
C THR A 179 -21.83 9.80 -7.00
N HIS A 180 -21.73 9.15 -5.84
CA HIS A 180 -22.85 8.63 -5.08
C HIS A 180 -23.27 9.66 -4.02
N ASP A 181 -24.31 10.45 -4.31
CA ASP A 181 -24.80 11.51 -3.42
C ASP A 181 -25.33 10.99 -2.08
N ASP A 182 -25.72 9.72 -2.00
CA ASP A 182 -26.22 9.04 -0.81
C ASP A 182 -25.11 8.62 0.17
N TRP A 183 -23.86 8.59 -0.28
CA TRP A 183 -22.75 8.05 0.49
C TRP A 183 -22.01 9.10 1.32
N THR A 184 -21.74 8.75 2.57
CA THR A 184 -21.00 9.59 3.51
C THR A 184 -19.72 8.90 3.98
N LEU A 185 -18.62 9.64 4.14
CA LEU A 185 -17.36 9.03 4.57
C LEU A 185 -17.40 8.59 6.05
N LEU A 186 -18.12 9.33 6.89
CA LEU A 186 -18.22 9.07 8.34
C LEU A 186 -19.58 8.45 8.70
N PRO A 187 -19.61 7.39 9.54
CA PRO A 187 -20.87 6.81 10.02
C PRO A 187 -21.66 7.86 10.83
N GLY A 188 -22.97 7.95 10.61
CA GLY A 188 -23.87 8.83 11.37
C GLY A 188 -24.22 10.16 10.70
N GLN A 189 -23.61 10.53 9.57
CA GLN A 189 -24.08 11.66 8.77
C GLN A 189 -25.26 11.22 7.89
N LYS A 190 -26.50 11.50 8.32
CA LYS A 190 -27.69 11.34 7.47
C LYS A 190 -27.65 12.38 6.36
N ASN A 191 -27.69 11.95 5.10
CA ASN A 191 -27.79 12.83 3.93
C ASN A 191 -29.05 13.72 4.04
N LYS A 192 -28.91 15.02 3.77
CA LYS A 192 -30.03 15.97 3.73
C LYS A 192 -31.13 15.50 2.74
N SER A 193 -30.75 14.87 1.63
CA SER A 193 -31.68 14.33 0.62
C SER A 193 -32.67 13.29 1.20
N SER A 194 -32.21 12.39 2.07
CA SER A 194 -33.08 11.39 2.72
C SER A 194 -34.03 11.99 3.75
N LYS A 195 -33.65 13.12 4.39
CA LYS A 195 -34.54 13.86 5.30
C LYS A 195 -35.62 14.65 4.56
N GLU A 196 -35.34 15.08 3.33
CA GLU A 196 -36.30 15.80 2.50
C GLU A 196 -37.33 14.84 1.90
N GLN A 197 -36.91 13.67 1.42
CA GLN A 197 -37.80 12.63 0.90
C GLN A 197 -38.66 11.94 1.97
N ALA A 198 -38.24 11.92 3.24
CA ALA A 198 -39.04 11.40 4.35
C ALA A 198 -39.98 12.44 4.99
N ARG A 199 -39.97 13.68 4.48
CA ARG A 199 -40.85 14.79 4.91
C ARG A 199 -41.95 15.11 3.90
N VAL A 200 -41.96 14.45 2.74
CA VAL A 200 -43.03 14.47 1.74
C VAL A 200 -43.86 13.20 1.90
#